data_AF-A0A423GE73-F1
#
_entry.id   AF-A0A423GE73-F1
#
_cell.length_a   1.000
_cell.length_b   1.000
_cell.length_c   1.000
_cell.angle_alpha   90.00
_cell.angle_beta   90.00
_cell.angle_gamma   90.00
#
_symmetry.space_group_name_H-M   'P 1'
#
loop_
_entity.id
_entity.type
_entity.pdbx_description
1 polymer ?
#
loop_
_entity_poly.entity_id
_entity_poly.type
_entity_poly.pdbx_seq_one_letter_code
_entity_poly.pdbx_strand_id
1 'polypeptide(L)' 'MEKDGERVSHWFDMNEGYGLECLVLGDGEEQRVYVVTTSPPPEYAWIHDRWPMIGRIPPDLGYQRVLNPDFPE' A
#
# COMPACT_ATOMS: atom_id res chain seq x y z
N MET A 1 -1.66 -7.61 6.97
CA MET A 1 -3.04 -7.12 7.23
C MET A 1 -3.17 -6.87 8.70
N GLU A 2 -3.20 -5.60 9.09
CA GLU A 2 -3.45 -5.23 10.48
C GLU A 2 -4.91 -5.52 10.83
N LYS A 3 -5.11 -5.94 12.07
CA LYS A 3 -6.42 -6.31 12.59
C LYS A 3 -6.85 -5.29 13.62
N ASP A 4 -8.14 -5.01 13.68
CA ASP A 4 -8.69 -4.17 14.74
C ASP A 4 -8.60 -4.86 16.11
N GLY A 5 -9.10 -4.17 17.15
CA GLY A 5 -9.15 -4.71 18.52
C GLY A 5 -9.92 -6.04 18.66
N GLU A 6 -10.78 -6.37 17.70
CA GLU A 6 -11.57 -7.61 17.65
C GLU A 6 -10.97 -8.67 16.71
N ARG A 7 -9.77 -8.41 16.18
CA ARG A 7 -9.01 -9.27 15.27
C ARG A 7 -9.63 -9.43 13.87
N VAL A 8 -10.50 -8.50 13.47
CA VAL A 8 -11.13 -8.45 12.15
C VAL A 8 -10.21 -7.74 11.17
N SER A 9 -10.13 -8.30 9.95
CA SER A 9 -9.35 -7.71 8.86
C SER A 9 -10.23 -6.72 8.08
N HIS A 10 -9.69 -5.53 7.83
CA HIS A 10 -10.33 -4.49 7.03
C HIS A 10 -9.62 -4.32 5.71
N TRP A 11 -10.39 -4.09 4.65
CA TRP A 11 -9.90 -3.90 3.28
C TRP A 11 -10.50 -2.63 2.70
N PHE A 12 -9.75 -1.96 1.84
CA PHE A 12 -10.24 -0.84 1.04
C PHE A 12 -9.68 -0.95 -0.37
N ASP A 13 -10.44 -0.48 -1.35
CA ASP A 13 -10.01 -0.45 -2.73
C ASP A 13 -9.11 0.77 -2.99
N MET A 14 -8.07 0.57 -3.80
CA MET A 14 -7.22 1.65 -4.27
C MET A 14 -7.85 2.28 -5.51
N ASN A 15 -7.97 3.61 -5.52
CA ASN A 15 -8.44 4.33 -6.68
C ASN A 15 -7.43 4.22 -7.85
N GLU A 16 -7.95 4.16 -9.08
CA GLU A 16 -7.11 4.16 -10.27
C GLU A 16 -6.18 5.38 -10.31
N GLY A 17 -4.93 5.16 -10.70
CA GLY A 17 -3.90 6.20 -10.75
C GLY A 17 -3.31 6.59 -9.38
N TYR A 18 -3.70 5.89 -8.30
CA TYR A 18 -3.12 6.02 -6.96
C TYR A 18 -2.43 4.72 -6.53
N GLY A 19 -1.44 4.86 -5.65
CA GLY A 19 -0.62 3.76 -5.17
C GLY A 19 0.01 4.08 -3.83
N LEU A 20 0.72 3.10 -3.28
CA LEU A 20 1.42 3.26 -2.00
C LEU A 20 2.77 3.91 -2.21
N GLU A 21 3.09 4.88 -1.36
CA GLU A 21 4.44 5.41 -1.29
C GLU A 21 5.34 4.44 -0.54
N CYS A 22 6.49 4.14 -1.15
CA CYS A 22 7.40 3.12 -0.67
C CYS A 22 8.85 3.58 -0.78
N LEU A 23 9.69 3.09 0.13
CA LEU A 23 11.14 3.13 0.04
C LEU A 23 11.65 1.79 -0.48
N VAL A 24 12.40 1.80 -1.59
CA VAL A 24 13.08 0.62 -2.12
C VAL A 24 14.53 0.65 -1.66
N LEU A 25 14.99 -0.44 -1.04
CA LEU A 25 16.39 -0.65 -0.64
C LEU A 25 16.94 -1.90 -1.33
N GLY A 26 18.18 -1.82 -1.80
CA GLY A 26 18.87 -2.91 -2.49
C GLY A 26 19.06 -2.64 -3.99
N ASP A 27 19.63 -3.61 -4.70
CA ASP A 27 19.97 -3.52 -6.12
C ASP A 27 19.68 -4.86 -6.82
N GLY A 28 19.38 -4.81 -8.12
CA GLY A 28 19.03 -5.97 -8.94
C GLY A 28 17.84 -6.76 -8.38
N GLU A 29 18.02 -8.07 -8.19
CA GLU A 29 16.99 -8.99 -7.71
C GLU A 29 16.81 -8.97 -6.17
N GLU A 30 17.78 -8.42 -5.44
CA GLU A 30 17.69 -8.30 -3.97
C GLU A 30 17.16 -6.94 -3.57
N GLN A 31 15.86 -6.72 -3.80
CA GLN A 31 15.16 -5.52 -3.40
C GLN A 31 14.19 -5.77 -2.25
N ARG A 32 14.15 -4.83 -1.31
CA ARG A 32 13.16 -4.77 -0.22
C ARG A 32 12.34 -3.51 -0.38
N VAL A 33 11.03 -3.66 -0.33
CA VAL A 33 10.07 -2.56 -0.40
C VAL A 33 9.51 -2.32 0.99
N TYR A 34 9.66 -1.10 1.50
CA TYR A 34 9.09 -0.66 2.77
C TYR A 34 7.97 0.33 2.49
N VAL A 35 6.76 0.05 3.00
CA VAL A 35 5.62 0.94 2.89
C VAL A 35 5.78 2.11 3.86
N VAL A 36 5.66 3.33 3.35
CA VAL A 36 5.65 4.54 4.18
C VAL A 36 4.29 4.63 4.88
N THR A 37 4.31 4.88 6.19
CA THR A 37 3.09 5.00 6.99
C THR A 37 3.02 6.36 7.68
N THR A 38 1.81 6.82 7.94
CA THR A 38 1.46 8.05 8.64
C THR A 38 0.36 7.73 9.67
N SER A 39 -0.07 8.73 10.44
CA SER A 39 -1.25 8.62 11.29
C SER A 39 -2.52 8.45 10.45
N PRO A 40 -3.48 7.61 10.88
CA PRO A 40 -4.73 7.39 10.17
C PRO A 40 -5.60 8.65 10.12
N PRO A 41 -6.38 8.82 9.04
CA PRO A 41 -7.51 9.74 9.05
C PRO A 41 -8.46 9.46 10.23
N PRO A 42 -9.11 10.47 10.81
CA PRO A 42 -9.99 10.29 11.98
C PRO A 42 -11.04 9.18 11.82
N GLU A 43 -11.59 9.02 10.61
CA GLU A 43 -12.58 8.00 10.27
C GLU A 43 -12.06 6.56 10.32
N TYR A 44 -10.74 6.36 10.28
CA TYR A 44 -10.09 5.05 10.27
C TYR A 44 -9.18 4.83 11.48
N ALA A 45 -9.06 5.81 12.38
CA ALA A 45 -8.18 5.74 13.56
C ALA A 45 -8.54 4.63 14.55
N TRP A 46 -9.75 4.06 14.47
CA TRP A 46 -10.20 2.94 15.30
C TRP A 46 -9.66 1.58 14.82
N ILE A 47 -9.13 1.49 13.58
CA ILE A 47 -8.63 0.25 13.00
C ILE A 47 -7.20 -0.03 13.50
N HIS A 48 -6.30 0.94 13.32
CA HIS A 48 -4.90 0.84 13.74
C HIS A 48 -4.26 2.23 13.82
N ASP A 49 -3.11 2.34 14.50
CA ASP A 49 -2.34 3.58 14.64
C ASP A 49 -1.48 3.94 13.40
N ARG A 50 -1.46 3.07 12.38
CA ARG A 50 -0.71 3.25 11.14
C ARG A 50 -1.65 3.31 9.95
N TRP A 51 -1.30 4.16 9.01
CA TRP A 51 -2.02 4.32 7.76
C TRP A 51 -1.02 4.41 6.61
N PRO A 52 -1.19 3.61 5.54
CA PRO A 52 -0.27 3.69 4.42
C PRO A 52 -0.38 5.05 3.73
N MET A 53 0.76 5.62 3.34
CA MET A 53 0.78 6.85 2.56
C MET A 53 0.38 6.53 1.12
N ILE A 54 -0.65 7.22 0.65
CA ILE A 54 -1.22 7.03 -0.69
C ILE A 54 -0.87 8.26 -1.52
N GLY A 55 -0.22 8.02 -2.66
CA GLY A 55 0.22 9.05 -3.60
C GLY A 55 -0.32 8.80 -5.00
N ARG A 56 -0.37 9.86 -5.82
CA ARG A 56 -0.70 9.74 -7.25
C ARG A 56 0.52 9.20 -8.00
N ILE A 57 0.32 8.19 -8.84
CA ILE A 57 1.43 7.73 -9.69
C ILE A 57 1.63 8.72 -10.83
N PRO A 58 2.88 9.16 -11.09
CA PRO A 58 3.19 9.96 -12.27
C PRO A 58 2.77 9.22 -13.55
N PRO A 59 2.04 9.87 -14.47
CA PRO A 59 1.50 9.23 -15.67
C PRO A 59 2.57 8.72 -16.65
N ASP A 60 3.80 9.22 -16.51
CA ASP A 60 4.99 8.94 -17.31
C ASP A 60 5.93 7.92 -16.67
N LEU A 61 5.70 7.53 -15.41
CA LEU A 61 6.38 6.38 -14.83
C LEU A 61 5.85 5.14 -15.53
N GLY A 62 6.70 4.48 -16.33
CA GLY A 62 6.37 3.22 -16.99
C GLY A 62 5.86 2.21 -15.97
N TYR A 63 4.53 2.07 -15.91
CA TYR A 63 3.86 1.15 -15.01
C TYR A 63 4.15 -0.27 -15.48
N GLN A 64 5.13 -0.94 -14.87
CA GLN A 64 5.18 -2.39 -14.93
C GLN A 64 4.11 -2.89 -13.96
N ARG A 65 2.95 -3.31 -14.49
CA ARG A 65 1.99 -4.11 -13.72
C ARG A 65 2.75 -5.32 -13.20
N VAL A 66 3.09 -5.32 -11.91
CA VAL A 66 3.46 -6.56 -11.23
C VAL A 66 2.16 -7.33 -11.10
N LEU A 67 1.85 -8.13 -12.13
CA LEU A 67 0.74 -9.06 -12.07
C LEU A 67 1.03 -10.01 -10.91
N ASN A 68 0.20 -9.97 -9.88
CA ASN A 68 0.20 -11.04 -8.90
C ASN A 68 -0.39 -12.27 -9.61
N PRO A 69 0.39 -13.34 -9.85
CA PRO A 69 -0.11 -14.52 -10.55
C PRO A 69 -1.24 -15.23 -9.78
N ASP A 70 -1.37 -14.96 -8.49
CA ASP A 70 -2.41 -15.55 -7.63
C ASP A 70 -3.76 -14.82 -7.72
N PHE A 71 -3.82 -13.63 -8.36
CA PHE A 71 -5.05 -12.86 -8.57
C PHE A 71 -5.15 -12.38 -10.03
N PRO A 72 -5.57 -13.26 -10.95
CA PRO A 72 -5.93 -12.83 -12.31
C PRO A 72 -7.19 -11.95 -12.27
N GLU A 73 -7.33 -11.09 -13.28
CA GLU A 73 -8.46 -10.14 -13.46
C GLU A 73 -9.85 -10.78 -13.32
#